data_AF-X1DIX1-F1
#
_entry.id   AF-X1DIX1-F1
#
_cell.length_a   1.000
_cell.length_b   1.000
_cell.length_c   1.000
_cell.angle_alpha   90.00
_cell.angle_beta   90.00
_cell.angle_gamma   90.00
#
_symmetry.space_group_name_H-M   'P 1'
#
loop_
_entity.id
_entity.type
_entity.pdbx_description
1 polymer ?
#
loop_
_entity_poly.entity_id
_entity_poly.type
_entity_poly.pdbx_seq_one_letter_code
_entity_poly.pdbx_strand_id
1 'polypeptide(L)'
;MSKFYSDIERYAFQTQIFFLLSRYKQQLELTQQDLFNQLIFSDYLFAKDRIFAHLNLSGNELSMYEHLYEIMVKDIPRPDLIIYLQASTETLMKRIALRDRPFERKMSFEYMRRLNLAYEEFFSYPDNYKKIKLIKIKTNNLDFVGEGKDLEYIVNEIYKGDSLK
;
A
#
# COMPACT_ATOMS: atom_id res chain seq x y z
N MET A 1 -6.88 -10.59 13.47
CA MET A 1 -7.33 -10.37 12.07
C MET A 1 -8.69 -11.00 11.74
N SER A 2 -9.09 -12.15 12.31
CA SER A 2 -10.37 -12.80 11.95
C SER A 2 -11.65 -12.01 12.32
N LYS A 3 -11.59 -11.14 13.34
CA LYS A 3 -12.74 -10.32 13.80
C LYS A 3 -12.94 -9.01 13.04
N PHE A 4 -11.95 -8.53 12.29
CA PHE A 4 -12.03 -7.25 11.55
C PHE A 4 -13.07 -7.33 10.42
N TYR A 5 -13.13 -8.44 9.68
CA TYR A 5 -14.10 -8.61 8.58
C TYR A 5 -15.42 -9.26 9.03
N SER A 6 -15.64 -9.53 10.32
CA SER A 6 -16.96 -9.92 10.84
C SER A 6 -17.81 -8.71 11.24
N ASP A 7 -17.16 -7.61 11.61
CA ASP A 7 -17.78 -6.33 11.95
C ASP A 7 -16.73 -5.24 11.75
N ILE A 8 -16.62 -4.77 10.50
CA ILE A 8 -15.59 -3.82 10.09
C ILE A 8 -15.77 -2.53 10.89
N GLU A 9 -17.00 -2.02 11.04
CA GLU A 9 -17.24 -0.76 11.75
C GLU A 9 -16.82 -0.83 13.22
N ARG A 10 -17.15 -1.90 13.93
CA ARG A 10 -16.84 -2.01 15.37
C ARG A 10 -15.36 -2.19 15.68
N TYR A 11 -14.62 -2.83 14.79
CA TYR A 11 -13.20 -3.17 15.00
C TYR A 11 -12.25 -2.40 14.08
N ALA A 12 -12.78 -1.51 13.23
CA ALA A 12 -11.98 -0.77 12.27
C ALA A 12 -10.94 0.07 12.98
N PHE A 13 -11.36 0.91 13.92
CA PHE A 13 -10.47 1.85 14.57
C PHE A 13 -9.31 1.17 15.31
N GLN A 14 -9.58 0.20 16.18
CA GLN A 14 -8.52 -0.49 16.93
C GLN A 14 -7.57 -1.25 16.00
N THR A 15 -8.09 -1.79 14.90
CA THR A 15 -7.28 -2.49 13.90
C THR A 15 -6.39 -1.52 13.12
N GLN A 16 -6.92 -0.36 12.71
CA GLN A 16 -6.13 0.66 12.03
C GLN A 16 -5.04 1.23 12.94
N ILE A 17 -5.34 1.52 14.21
CA ILE A 17 -4.33 1.99 15.16
C ILE A 17 -3.24 0.92 15.40
N PHE A 18 -3.62 -0.35 15.52
CA PHE A 18 -2.64 -1.43 15.63
C PHE A 18 -1.73 -1.51 14.40
N PHE A 19 -2.28 -1.38 13.19
CA PHE A 19 -1.49 -1.38 11.97
C PHE A 19 -0.59 -0.16 11.89
N LEU A 20 -1.10 1.05 12.13
CA LEU A 20 -0.33 2.29 12.15
C LEU A 20 0.90 2.17 13.07
N LEU A 21 0.70 1.75 14.33
CA LEU A 21 1.78 1.59 15.31
C LEU A 21 2.77 0.50 14.92
N SER A 22 2.28 -0.65 14.44
CA SER A 22 3.14 -1.76 14.00
C SER A 22 4.02 -1.36 12.83
N ARG A 23 3.47 -0.60 11.89
CA ARG A 23 4.19 -0.10 10.71
C ARG A 23 5.18 0.99 11.05
N TYR A 24 4.81 1.91 11.94
CA TYR A 24 5.73 2.90 12.47
C TYR A 24 6.96 2.23 13.10
N LYS A 25 6.76 1.23 13.95
CA LYS A 25 7.86 0.47 14.56
C LYS A 25 8.75 -0.22 13.52
N GLN A 26 8.17 -0.95 12.56
CA GLN A 26 8.92 -1.62 11.49
C GLN A 26 9.79 -0.62 10.71
N GLN A 27 9.26 0.57 10.42
CA GLN A 27 9.97 1.56 9.64
C GLN A 27 11.10 2.24 10.43
N LEU A 28 10.93 2.45 11.74
CA LEU A 28 12.01 2.94 12.60
C LEU A 28 13.18 1.94 12.69
N GLU A 29 12.86 0.63 12.74
CA GLU A 29 13.88 -0.42 12.73
C GLU A 29 14.70 -0.42 11.42
N LEU A 30 14.05 -0.14 10.28
CA LEU A 30 14.75 0.01 8.99
C LEU A 30 15.73 1.19 8.99
N THR A 31 15.44 2.29 9.68
CA THR A 31 16.35 3.44 9.79
C THR A 31 17.55 3.15 10.68
N GLN A 32 17.42 2.22 11.64
CA GLN A 32 18.50 1.87 12.57
C GLN A 32 19.42 0.77 12.02
N GLN A 33 18.97 0.00 11.04
CA GLN A 33 19.77 -1.09 10.46
C GLN A 33 20.66 -0.60 9.32
N ASP A 34 21.96 -0.78 9.55
CA ASP A 34 23.06 -0.78 8.60
C ASP A 34 23.44 0.53 7.90
N LEU A 35 24.58 1.08 8.33
CA LEU A 35 25.39 2.04 7.57
C LEU A 35 25.86 1.47 6.20
N PHE A 36 25.69 0.16 5.98
CA PHE A 36 26.25 -0.59 4.85
C PHE A 36 25.20 -1.14 3.87
N ASN A 37 23.91 -1.15 4.20
CA ASN A 37 22.84 -1.58 3.29
C ASN A 37 22.25 -0.38 2.57
N GLN A 38 22.59 -0.23 1.29
CA GLN A 38 22.21 0.93 0.48
C GLN A 38 20.83 0.80 -0.20
N LEU A 39 20.19 -0.37 -0.14
CA LEU A 39 18.95 -0.64 -0.87
C LEU A 39 17.93 -1.40 0.01
N ILE A 40 16.80 -0.76 0.28
CA ILE A 40 15.71 -1.32 1.09
C ILE A 40 14.45 -1.41 0.22
N PHE A 41 13.87 -2.60 0.13
CA PHE A 41 12.56 -2.80 -0.48
C PHE A 41 11.50 -2.93 0.60
N SER A 42 10.40 -2.20 0.45
CA SER A 42 9.22 -2.32 1.30
C SER A 42 7.98 -2.52 0.43
N ASP A 43 7.17 -3.52 0.78
CA ASP A 43 5.85 -3.77 0.18
C ASP A 43 4.76 -2.82 0.71
N TYR A 44 5.18 -1.87 1.54
CA TYR A 44 4.32 -0.96 2.27
C TYR A 44 4.87 0.48 2.23
N LEU A 45 3.95 1.41 1.95
CA LEU A 45 4.17 2.86 2.04
C LEU A 45 3.37 3.35 3.26
N PHE A 46 3.91 4.22 4.10
CA PHE A 46 3.17 4.71 5.28
C PHE A 46 1.80 5.35 4.90
N ALA A 47 1.72 6.00 3.75
CA ALA A 47 0.48 6.54 3.20
C ALA A 47 -0.57 5.48 2.81
N LYS A 48 -0.17 4.21 2.62
CA LYS A 48 -1.09 3.10 2.36
C LYS A 48 -2.08 2.93 3.51
N ASP A 49 -1.61 2.93 4.74
CA ASP A 49 -2.47 2.77 5.92
C ASP A 49 -3.46 3.93 6.04
N ARG A 50 -3.03 5.15 5.71
CA ARG A 50 -3.92 6.32 5.65
C ARG A 50 -5.05 6.15 4.64
N ILE A 51 -4.77 5.60 3.44
CA ILE A 51 -5.82 5.27 2.46
C ILE A 51 -6.84 4.29 3.07
N PHE A 52 -6.39 3.26 3.78
CA PHE A 52 -7.29 2.33 4.46
C PHE A 52 -8.08 3.02 5.58
N ALA A 53 -7.46 3.88 6.38
CA ALA A 53 -8.14 4.61 7.44
C ALA A 53 -9.28 5.49 6.89
N HIS A 54 -9.05 6.26 5.84
CA HIS A 54 -10.10 7.07 5.20
C HIS A 54 -11.25 6.25 4.60
N LEU A 55 -11.01 5.00 4.23
CA LEU A 55 -12.04 4.11 3.70
C LEU A 55 -12.88 3.41 4.77
N ASN A 56 -12.34 3.25 5.99
CA ASN A 56 -12.95 2.42 7.03
C ASN A 56 -13.32 3.19 8.31
N LEU A 57 -12.79 4.41 8.50
CA LEU A 57 -13.03 5.25 9.67
C LEU A 57 -13.81 6.51 9.29
N SER A 58 -14.52 7.07 10.26
CA SER A 58 -15.26 8.31 10.09
C SER A 58 -15.31 9.11 11.40
N GLY A 59 -15.71 10.38 11.30
CA GLY A 59 -15.93 11.25 12.48
C GLY A 59 -14.72 11.32 13.41
N ASN A 60 -14.97 11.11 14.70
CA ASN A 60 -13.95 11.22 15.75
C ASN A 60 -12.83 10.18 15.62
N GLU A 61 -13.14 8.98 15.13
CA GLU A 61 -12.14 7.91 14.95
C GLU A 61 -11.14 8.28 13.86
N LEU A 62 -11.62 8.81 12.73
CA LEU A 62 -10.76 9.28 11.65
C LEU A 62 -9.93 10.49 12.11
N SER A 63 -10.53 11.43 12.85
CA SER A 63 -9.82 12.60 13.39
C SER A 63 -8.67 12.18 14.33
N MET A 64 -8.92 11.21 15.21
CA MET A 64 -7.90 10.67 16.11
C MET A 64 -6.79 9.95 15.34
N TYR A 65 -7.17 9.14 14.34
CA TYR A 65 -6.21 8.48 13.46
C TYR A 65 -5.30 9.49 12.77
N GLU A 66 -5.87 10.54 12.17
CA GLU A 66 -5.12 11.58 11.46
C GLU A 66 -4.14 12.30 12.37
N HIS A 67 -4.57 12.64 13.59
CA HIS A 67 -3.70 13.28 14.58
C HIS A 67 -2.47 12.41 14.91
N LEU A 68 -2.67 11.10 15.12
CA LEU A 68 -1.58 10.16 15.38
C LEU A 68 -0.68 9.99 14.16
N TYR A 69 -1.27 9.90 12.97
CA TYR A 69 -0.57 9.78 11.71
C TYR A 69 0.37 10.98 11.48
N GLU A 70 -0.10 12.21 11.69
CA GLU A 70 0.68 13.44 11.52
C GLU A 70 1.88 13.54 12.47
N ILE A 71 1.74 13.00 13.68
CA ILE A 71 2.85 12.92 14.64
C ILE A 71 3.89 11.93 14.14
N MET A 72 3.47 10.72 13.78
CA MET A 72 4.36 9.60 13.44
C MET A 72 5.06 9.76 12.09
N VAL A 73 4.38 10.31 11.08
CA VAL A 73 4.92 10.38 9.71
C VAL A 73 6.19 11.24 9.59
N LYS A 74 6.49 12.07 10.60
CA LYS A 74 7.68 12.94 10.61
C LYS A 74 8.98 12.16 10.74
N ASP A 75 8.97 11.04 11.45
CA ASP A 75 10.16 10.21 11.68
C ASP A 75 10.31 9.09 10.66
N ILE A 76 9.35 8.97 9.74
CA ILE A 76 9.34 7.93 8.71
C ILE A 76 10.31 8.31 7.58
N PRO A 77 11.31 7.47 7.27
CA PRO A 77 12.18 7.68 6.10
C PRO A 77 11.35 7.75 4.83
N ARG A 78 11.73 8.68 3.95
CA ARG A 78 11.07 8.86 2.65
C ARG A 78 11.74 7.95 1.62
N PRO A 79 10.97 7.20 0.82
CA PRO A 79 11.55 6.40 -0.26
C PRO A 79 12.03 7.31 -1.40
N ASP A 80 13.06 6.87 -2.11
CA ASP A 80 13.54 7.54 -3.32
C ASP A 80 12.66 7.22 -4.55
N LEU A 81 12.02 6.05 -4.54
CA LEU A 81 11.20 5.53 -5.63
C LEU A 81 9.97 4.81 -5.08
N ILE A 82 8.81 5.07 -5.70
CA ILE A 82 7.58 4.32 -5.51
C ILE A 82 7.24 3.60 -6.82
N ILE A 83 6.99 2.30 -6.72
CA ILE A 83 6.49 1.49 -7.84
C ILE A 83 5.02 1.18 -7.58
N TYR A 84 4.13 1.73 -8.40
CA TYR A 84 2.69 1.50 -8.31
C TYR A 84 2.23 0.51 -9.38
N LEU A 85 1.99 -0.73 -8.94
CA LEU A 85 1.48 -1.82 -9.78
C LEU A 85 -0.04 -1.73 -9.89
N GLN A 86 -0.53 -1.27 -11.04
CA GLN A 86 -1.94 -1.03 -11.30
C GLN A 86 -2.61 -2.26 -11.90
N ALA A 87 -3.81 -2.57 -11.44
CA ALA A 87 -4.67 -3.60 -12.04
C ALA A 87 -6.14 -3.21 -11.88
N SER A 88 -6.98 -3.76 -12.74
CA SER A 88 -8.43 -3.60 -12.66
C SER A 88 -8.96 -4.35 -11.44
N THR A 89 -10.10 -3.92 -10.93
CA THR A 89 -10.76 -4.58 -9.78
C THR A 89 -11.01 -6.06 -10.07
N GLU A 90 -11.40 -6.41 -11.31
CA GLU A 90 -11.62 -7.79 -11.74
C GLU A 90 -10.34 -8.62 -11.65
N THR A 91 -9.21 -8.06 -12.12
CA THR A 91 -7.91 -8.72 -12.05
C THR A 91 -7.47 -8.92 -10.60
N LEU A 92 -7.66 -7.90 -9.76
CA LEU A 92 -7.33 -7.95 -8.34
C LEU A 92 -8.16 -9.03 -7.63
N MET A 93 -9.46 -9.10 -7.89
CA MET A 93 -10.36 -10.10 -7.32
C MET A 93 -9.98 -11.53 -7.76
N LYS A 94 -9.63 -11.74 -9.03
CA LYS A 94 -9.11 -13.04 -9.51
C LYS A 94 -7.84 -13.44 -8.75
N ARG A 95 -6.88 -12.53 -8.59
CA ARG A 95 -5.63 -12.78 -7.85
C ARG A 95 -5.84 -13.02 -6.35
N ILE A 96 -6.82 -12.36 -5.74
CA ILE A 96 -7.21 -12.61 -4.34
C ILE A 96 -7.78 -14.02 -4.20
N ALA A 97 -8.69 -14.42 -5.10
CA ALA A 97 -9.28 -15.75 -5.09
C ALA A 97 -8.22 -16.86 -5.24
N LEU A 98 -7.24 -16.67 -6.12
CA LEU A 98 -6.14 -17.63 -6.32
C LEU A 98 -5.24 -17.82 -5.09
N ARG A 99 -5.05 -16.77 -4.26
CA ARG A 99 -4.22 -16.84 -3.05
C ARG A 99 -4.88 -17.60 -1.91
N ASP A 100 -6.19 -17.78 -1.98
CA ASP A 100 -7.04 -18.53 -1.06
C ASP A 100 -6.81 -18.24 0.44
N ARG A 101 -6.51 -16.99 0.77
CA ARG A 101 -6.31 -16.58 2.17
C ARG A 101 -7.67 -16.53 2.88
N PRO A 102 -7.87 -17.27 3.99
CA PRO A 102 -9.19 -17.39 4.63
C PRO A 102 -9.83 -16.07 5.02
N PHE A 103 -9.01 -15.06 5.35
CA PHE A 103 -9.47 -13.72 5.73
C PHE A 103 -9.78 -12.82 4.53
N GLU A 104 -9.25 -13.09 3.33
CA GLU A 104 -9.53 -12.30 2.12
C GLU A 104 -10.85 -12.73 1.45
N ARG A 105 -11.36 -13.95 1.74
CA ARG A 105 -12.59 -14.51 1.14
C ARG A 105 -13.87 -13.69 1.38
N LYS A 106 -13.90 -12.83 2.42
CA LYS A 106 -15.04 -11.97 2.74
C LYS A 106 -14.99 -10.60 2.05
N MET A 107 -13.91 -10.30 1.31
CA MET A 107 -13.74 -9.01 0.65
C MET A 107 -14.73 -8.89 -0.52
N SER A 108 -15.60 -7.88 -0.47
CA SER A 108 -16.56 -7.63 -1.54
C SER A 108 -15.89 -6.95 -2.74
N PHE A 109 -16.42 -7.22 -3.94
CA PHE A 109 -15.99 -6.52 -5.15
C PHE A 109 -16.10 -5.00 -5.00
N GLU A 110 -17.20 -4.52 -4.41
CA GLU A 110 -17.44 -3.10 -4.22
C GLU A 110 -16.43 -2.47 -3.25
N TYR A 111 -16.08 -3.16 -2.17
CA TYR A 111 -15.01 -2.72 -1.29
C TYR A 111 -13.68 -2.59 -2.05
N MET A 112 -13.33 -3.62 -2.83
CA MET A 112 -12.10 -3.62 -3.62
C MET A 112 -12.09 -2.51 -4.67
N ARG A 113 -13.25 -2.23 -5.30
CA ARG A 113 -13.42 -1.12 -6.25
C ARG A 113 -13.15 0.23 -5.59
N ARG A 114 -13.75 0.50 -4.43
CA ARG A 114 -13.50 1.75 -3.67
C ARG A 114 -12.05 1.89 -3.26
N LEU A 115 -11.43 0.80 -2.81
CA LEU A 115 -10.00 0.79 -2.48
C LEU A 115 -9.14 1.11 -3.70
N ASN A 116 -9.43 0.49 -4.85
CA ASN A 116 -8.69 0.74 -6.08
C ASN A 116 -8.78 2.21 -6.51
N LEU A 117 -9.98 2.79 -6.47
CA LEU A 117 -10.21 4.21 -6.75
C LEU A 117 -9.45 5.13 -5.78
N ALA A 118 -9.44 4.81 -4.49
CA ALA A 118 -8.71 5.61 -3.51
C ALA A 118 -7.19 5.61 -3.76
N TYR A 119 -6.62 4.49 -4.24
CA TYR A 119 -5.23 4.45 -4.67
C TYR A 119 -4.99 5.26 -5.96
N GLU A 120 -5.88 5.15 -6.95
CA GLU A 120 -5.79 5.94 -8.18
C GLU A 120 -5.85 7.44 -7.87
N GLU A 121 -6.76 7.87 -7.00
CA GLU A 121 -6.87 9.23 -6.51
C GLU A 121 -5.57 9.65 -5.82
N PHE A 122 -5.09 8.88 -4.85
CA PHE A 122 -3.86 9.18 -4.11
C PHE A 122 -2.67 9.43 -5.05
N PHE A 123 -2.45 8.54 -6.03
CA PHE A 123 -1.35 8.64 -6.98
C PHE A 123 -1.61 9.58 -8.17
N SER A 124 -2.78 10.24 -8.24
CA SER A 124 -3.07 11.26 -9.25
C SER A 124 -2.58 12.66 -8.83
N TYR A 125 -2.34 12.87 -7.54
CA TYR A 125 -1.85 14.15 -7.00
C TYR A 125 -0.38 14.04 -6.55
N PRO A 126 0.56 14.73 -7.23
CA PRO A 126 1.98 14.69 -6.89
C PRO A 126 2.35 15.11 -5.46
N ASP A 127 1.53 15.97 -4.86
CA ASP A 127 1.75 16.46 -3.49
C ASP A 127 1.60 15.36 -2.43
N ASN A 128 0.80 14.32 -2.71
CA ASN A 128 0.57 13.20 -1.81
C ASN A 128 1.83 12.36 -1.56
N TYR A 129 2.76 12.35 -2.52
CA TYR A 129 4.03 11.66 -2.42
C TYR A 129 5.22 12.62 -2.52
N LYS A 130 5.01 13.93 -2.23
CA LYS A 130 6.08 14.93 -2.02
C LYS A 130 7.19 14.91 -3.09
N LYS A 131 6.83 14.74 -4.37
CA LYS A 131 7.76 14.66 -5.51
C LYS A 131 8.72 13.46 -5.49
N ILE A 132 8.42 12.42 -4.72
CA ILE A 132 9.10 11.11 -4.84
C ILE A 132 8.88 10.58 -6.27
N LYS A 133 9.90 9.94 -6.85
CA LYS A 133 9.77 9.35 -8.17
C LYS A 133 8.70 8.26 -8.16
N LEU A 134 7.78 8.29 -9.11
CA LEU A 134 6.68 7.33 -9.21
C LEU A 134 6.73 6.64 -10.57
N ILE A 135 6.88 5.31 -10.55
CA ILE A 135 6.77 4.47 -11.74
C ILE A 135 5.45 3.71 -11.65
N LYS A 136 4.54 3.97 -12.59
CA LYS A 136 3.24 3.29 -12.68
C LYS A 136 3.33 2.17 -13.72
N ILE A 137 3.03 0.94 -13.33
CA ILE A 137 3.10 -0.22 -14.23
C ILE A 137 1.73 -0.90 -14.25
N LYS A 138 1.13 -1.00 -15.44
CA LYS A 138 -0.13 -1.74 -15.62
C LYS A 138 0.16 -3.23 -15.65
N THR A 139 -0.50 -3.99 -14.79
CA THR A 139 -0.25 -5.42 -14.58
C THR A 139 -1.43 -6.31 -14.96
N ASN A 140 -2.49 -5.79 -15.59
CA ASN A 140 -3.70 -6.56 -15.91
C ASN A 140 -3.43 -7.89 -16.64
N ASN A 141 -2.49 -7.86 -17.58
CA ASN A 141 -2.17 -8.98 -18.45
C ASN A 141 -0.82 -9.61 -18.09
N LEU A 142 -0.29 -9.33 -16.90
CA LEU A 142 0.99 -9.84 -16.43
C LEU A 142 0.79 -10.87 -15.33
N ASP A 143 1.48 -12.00 -15.44
CA ASP A 143 1.67 -12.99 -14.40
C ASP A 143 3.15 -13.07 -13.99
N PHE A 144 3.63 -12.05 -13.31
CA PHE A 144 5.00 -12.00 -12.80
C PHE A 144 5.27 -12.98 -11.62
N VAL A 145 4.27 -13.78 -11.22
CA VAL A 145 4.42 -14.84 -10.21
C VAL A 145 4.70 -16.18 -10.88
N GLY A 146 3.99 -16.50 -11.96
CA GLY A 146 4.14 -17.73 -12.73
C GLY A 146 5.10 -17.64 -13.93
N GLU A 147 5.22 -16.46 -14.54
CA GLU A 147 5.94 -16.24 -15.80
C GLU A 147 7.14 -15.30 -15.61
N GLY A 148 8.35 -15.85 -15.70
CA GLY A 148 9.59 -15.08 -15.52
C GLY A 148 9.74 -13.91 -16.49
N LYS A 149 9.19 -14.03 -17.71
CA LYS A 149 9.23 -12.95 -18.72
C LYS A 149 8.45 -11.71 -18.28
N ASP A 150 7.36 -11.87 -17.55
CA ASP A 150 6.55 -10.76 -17.06
C ASP A 150 7.25 -10.04 -15.90
N LEU A 151 8.00 -10.77 -15.08
CA LEU A 151 8.87 -10.17 -14.08
C LEU A 151 10.00 -9.37 -14.75
N GLU A 152 10.66 -9.93 -15.76
CA GLU A 152 11.69 -9.22 -16.54
C GLU A 152 11.12 -7.94 -17.19
N TYR A 153 9.90 -7.98 -17.70
CA TYR A 153 9.22 -6.79 -18.20
C TYR A 153 9.09 -5.71 -17.11
N ILE A 154 8.60 -6.06 -15.92
CA ILE A 154 8.46 -5.11 -14.80
C ILE A 154 9.82 -4.51 -14.42
N VAL A 155 10.85 -5.35 -14.31
CA VAL A 155 12.22 -4.91 -13.97
C VAL A 155 12.76 -3.95 -15.03
N ASN A 156 12.56 -4.25 -16.31
CA ASN A 156 12.98 -3.37 -17.41
C ASN A 156 12.23 -2.03 -17.40
N GLU A 157 10.95 -2.01 -17.08
CA GLU A 157 10.18 -0.75 -16.94
C GLU A 157 10.70 0.09 -15.76
N ILE A 158 11.12 -0.55 -14.65
CA ILE A 158 11.77 0.14 -13.54
C ILE A 158 13.09 0.77 -14.00
N TYR A 159 13.95 0.03 -14.70
CA TYR A 159 15.23 0.56 -15.21
C TYR A 159 15.05 1.68 -16.23
N LYS A 160 14.10 1.57 -17.17
CA LYS A 160 13.81 2.64 -18.14
C LYS A 160 13.33 3.91 -17.45
N GLY A 161 12.40 3.75 -16.49
CA GLY A 161 11.94 4.85 -15.65
C GLY A 161 13.09 5.43 -14.83
N ASP A 162 14.10 4.62 -14.49
CA ASP A 162 15.26 5.09 -13.74
C ASP A 162 16.30 5.85 -14.57
N SER A 163 16.51 5.40 -15.81
CA SER A 163 17.55 5.86 -16.75
C SER A 163 17.24 7.18 -17.45
N LEU A 164 16.06 7.78 -17.26
CA LEU A 164 15.72 9.11 -17.77
C LEU A 164 16.38 10.20 -16.89
N LYS A 165 17.72 10.29 -16.97
CA LYS A 165 18.55 11.42 -16.51
C LYS A 165 19.36 11.97 -17.66
#